data_AF-A0A2P6WBK9-F1
#
_entry.id   AF-A0A2P6WBK9-F1
#
_cell.length_a   1.000
_cell.length_b   1.000
_cell.length_c   1.000
_cell.angle_alpha   90.00
_cell.angle_beta   90.00
_cell.angle_gamma   90.00
#
_symmetry.space_group_name_H-M   'P 1'
#
loop_
_entity.id
_entity.type
_entity.pdbx_description
1 polymer ?
#
loop_
_entity_poly.entity_id
_entity_poly.type
_entity_poly.pdbx_seq_one_letter_code
_entity_poly.pdbx_strand_id
1 'polypeptide(L)'
;MIIRALQRSFSTAQVCEKPLAPDAPTGAIAVYIRPGPEALGPMQHVAARGGKVLVFGAPAPDILPLLGLEAVAAVSLEGLDAAEMCFTEHHHASPGLVRYTEHPLALASPLRQRFFRRYDYAEWNNLGYGAITTDGSAFAADGGIAPREAVELAGILRQERRQPPRYLGPYITLHDRSRGSLLWCARPVGPLDSVEWQVVERFICDWRPDLCCLPCLLQTPKGCACLVTMRLDCDEDIRSARPLFDWYLSRGVPFSLAVKTGLDMGPEDVALLEAVRESGGTLLSHSRTHPLCWGADVAQALEEARSSREWFGQQWPDQPLPRLAVSPFHTNPPYAVQALAQAGYAGFVGGIIHSDPECNLGRAGLVPFAEGIVSISQQSMLHGDSFRNQGEGVAVHVEACNAQKMARGIFGYLDHPFSQRYQYGWDSEQQRIQAHALLLDAVGCEESVWFWNQQQCFDFVSALAESALRLEDDTVSGQSSREDVEYRLRGKTTLLRPGS
;
A
#
# COMPACT_ATOMS: atom_id res chain seq x y z
N MET A 1 7.28 -9.29 -7.63
CA MET A 1 6.67 -8.48 -6.55
C MET A 1 7.68 -8.06 -5.48
N ILE A 2 8.32 -9.00 -4.76
CA ILE A 2 9.21 -8.67 -3.61
C ILE A 2 10.34 -7.69 -3.97
N ILE A 3 11.03 -7.88 -5.11
CA ILE A 3 12.07 -6.95 -5.57
C ILE A 3 11.52 -5.51 -5.65
N ARG A 4 10.30 -5.35 -6.16
CA ARG A 4 9.66 -4.03 -6.31
C ARG A 4 9.18 -3.47 -4.97
N ALA A 5 8.67 -4.31 -4.07
CA ALA A 5 8.37 -3.91 -2.70
C ALA A 5 9.64 -3.38 -1.99
N LEU A 6 10.77 -4.08 -2.14
CA LEU A 6 12.06 -3.64 -1.62
C LEU A 6 12.54 -2.36 -2.30
N GLN A 7 12.40 -2.21 -3.61
CA GLN A 7 12.81 -1.00 -4.33
C GLN A 7 11.97 0.24 -3.95
N ARG A 8 10.70 0.06 -3.57
CA ARG A 8 9.85 1.12 -3.00
C ARG A 8 10.39 1.63 -1.65
N SER A 9 11.22 0.84 -0.97
CA SER A 9 11.82 1.18 0.33
C SER A 9 13.32 1.50 0.26
N PHE A 10 14.09 0.85 -0.62
CA PHE A 10 15.57 0.86 -0.62
C PHE A 10 16.18 1.33 -1.94
N SER A 11 15.43 1.98 -2.83
CA SER A 11 15.87 2.40 -4.18
C SER A 11 16.35 1.24 -5.08
N THR A 12 16.37 1.49 -6.38
CA THR A 12 16.85 0.51 -7.38
C THR A 12 18.36 0.27 -7.29
N ALA A 13 19.13 1.21 -6.75
CA ALA A 13 20.59 1.10 -6.61
C ALA A 13 21.04 0.13 -5.51
N GLN A 14 20.19 -0.18 -4.53
CA GLN A 14 20.55 -1.09 -3.42
C GLN A 14 19.96 -2.50 -3.58
N VAL A 15 18.96 -2.66 -4.45
CA VAL A 15 18.21 -3.92 -4.59
C VAL A 15 18.48 -4.52 -5.96
N CYS A 16 19.08 -5.71 -5.97
CA CYS A 16 19.32 -6.48 -7.18
C CYS A 16 18.97 -7.96 -6.98
N GLU A 17 18.61 -8.62 -8.07
CA GLU A 17 18.49 -10.07 -8.12
C GLU A 17 19.85 -10.66 -8.50
N LYS A 18 20.27 -11.70 -7.77
CA LYS A 18 21.51 -12.42 -8.03
C LYS A 18 21.29 -13.92 -7.88
N PRO A 19 22.02 -14.75 -8.64
CA PRO A 19 22.03 -16.18 -8.41
C PRO A 19 22.53 -16.50 -6.99
N LEU A 20 22.13 -17.66 -6.48
CA LEU A 20 22.63 -18.21 -5.22
C LEU A 20 24.14 -18.45 -5.33
N ALA A 21 24.94 -17.52 -4.81
CA ALA A 21 26.39 -17.60 -4.84
C ALA A 21 26.96 -17.54 -3.41
N PRO A 22 27.98 -18.35 -3.08
CA PRO A 22 28.63 -18.31 -1.78
C PRO A 22 29.46 -17.03 -1.56
N ASP A 23 29.72 -16.25 -2.61
CA ASP A 23 30.61 -15.08 -2.58
C ASP A 23 29.88 -13.77 -2.26
N ALA A 24 28.85 -13.83 -1.41
CA ALA A 24 28.20 -12.62 -0.93
C ALA A 24 29.23 -11.72 -0.23
N PRO A 25 29.21 -10.39 -0.47
CA PRO A 25 30.13 -9.48 0.20
C PRO A 25 29.94 -9.53 1.71
N THR A 26 30.99 -9.18 2.45
CA THR A 26 30.89 -9.05 3.91
C THR A 26 29.85 -7.98 4.24
N GLY A 27 28.96 -8.25 5.19
CA GLY A 27 27.85 -7.34 5.51
C GLY A 27 26.75 -7.29 4.44
N ALA A 28 26.48 -8.38 3.72
CA ALA A 28 25.34 -8.42 2.80
C ALA A 28 23.99 -8.56 3.53
N ILE A 29 22.93 -8.07 2.88
CA ILE A 29 21.54 -8.39 3.23
C ILE A 29 21.00 -9.28 2.11
N ALA A 30 20.51 -10.47 2.46
CA ALA A 30 20.01 -11.45 1.50
C ALA A 30 18.54 -11.79 1.79
N VAL A 31 17.74 -11.88 0.73
CA VAL A 31 16.30 -12.18 0.79
C VAL A 31 16.04 -13.46 0.02
N TYR A 32 15.37 -14.42 0.65
CA TYR A 32 15.06 -15.73 0.10
C TYR A 32 13.55 -15.97 0.15
N ILE A 33 13.01 -16.59 -0.89
CA ILE A 33 11.58 -16.94 -1.00
C ILE A 33 11.50 -18.45 -1.13
N ARG A 34 10.83 -19.12 -0.18
CA ARG A 34 10.71 -20.58 -0.09
C ARG A 34 12.03 -21.30 -0.43
N PRO A 35 13.16 -20.97 0.25
CA PRO A 35 14.48 -21.47 -0.14
C PRO A 35 14.57 -23.00 -0.05
N GLY A 36 15.13 -23.62 -1.08
CA GLY A 36 15.52 -25.03 -1.08
C GLY A 36 16.82 -25.28 -0.31
N PRO A 37 17.21 -26.55 -0.07
CA PRO A 37 18.41 -26.92 0.70
C PRO A 37 19.71 -26.25 0.22
N GLU A 38 19.81 -25.97 -1.08
CA GLU A 38 20.95 -25.30 -1.72
C GLU A 38 21.22 -23.88 -1.18
N ALA A 39 20.21 -23.23 -0.59
CA ALA A 39 20.36 -21.90 -0.02
C ALA A 39 21.04 -21.90 1.37
N LEU A 40 21.14 -23.06 2.05
CA LEU A 40 21.66 -23.13 3.42
C LEU A 40 23.09 -22.59 3.51
N GLY A 41 23.98 -23.01 2.62
CA GLY A 41 25.38 -22.56 2.60
C GLY A 41 25.51 -21.04 2.40
N PRO A 42 24.91 -20.45 1.34
CA PRO A 42 24.86 -19.01 1.15
C PRO A 42 24.27 -18.24 2.35
N MET A 43 23.17 -18.72 2.94
CA MET A 43 22.55 -18.08 4.11
C MET A 43 23.48 -18.09 5.33
N GLN A 44 24.13 -19.22 5.60
CA GLN A 44 25.13 -19.33 6.66
C GLN A 44 26.31 -18.39 6.41
N HIS A 45 26.76 -18.27 5.15
CA HIS A 45 27.84 -17.38 4.76
C HIS A 45 27.50 -15.91 5.09
N VAL A 46 26.31 -15.45 4.68
CA VAL A 46 25.83 -14.09 4.97
C VAL A 46 25.75 -13.86 6.48
N ALA A 47 25.08 -14.77 7.21
CA ALA A 47 24.89 -14.65 8.66
C ALA A 47 26.21 -14.73 9.46
N ALA A 48 27.25 -15.41 8.96
CA ALA A 48 28.55 -15.50 9.62
C ALA A 48 29.41 -14.24 9.43
N ARG A 49 29.08 -13.38 8.46
CA ARG A 49 29.92 -12.24 8.03
C ARG A 49 29.27 -10.88 8.30
N GLY A 50 28.52 -10.74 9.39
CA GLY A 50 27.90 -9.46 9.75
C GLY A 50 26.62 -9.14 8.97
N GLY A 51 26.06 -10.14 8.27
CA GLY A 51 24.94 -9.97 7.36
C GLY A 51 23.57 -10.16 8.01
N LYS A 52 22.53 -9.81 7.26
CA LYS A 52 21.13 -10.08 7.60
C LYS A 52 20.49 -10.98 6.55
N VAL A 53 19.64 -11.89 7.00
CA VAL A 53 18.92 -12.84 6.14
C VAL A 53 17.43 -12.68 6.35
N LEU A 54 16.67 -12.49 5.28
CA LEU A 54 15.21 -12.51 5.28
C LEU A 54 14.73 -13.76 4.55
N VAL A 55 13.79 -14.49 5.14
CA VAL A 55 13.16 -15.66 4.53
C VAL A 55 11.65 -15.47 4.51
N PHE A 56 11.08 -15.55 3.32
CA PHE A 56 9.63 -15.51 3.10
C PHE A 56 9.10 -16.88 2.71
N GLY A 57 8.07 -17.34 3.41
CA GLY A 57 7.41 -18.63 3.22
C GLY A 57 8.16 -19.81 3.88
N ALA A 58 7.65 -21.02 3.68
CA ALA A 58 8.25 -22.25 4.22
C ALA A 58 9.62 -22.55 3.57
N PRO A 59 10.71 -22.59 4.36
CA PRO A 59 12.02 -23.02 3.88
C PRO A 59 12.13 -24.56 3.90
N ALA A 60 13.15 -25.10 3.22
CA ALA A 60 13.50 -26.51 3.36
C ALA A 60 13.80 -26.88 4.84
N PRO A 61 13.50 -28.12 5.29
CA PRO A 61 13.69 -28.54 6.68
C PRO A 61 15.11 -28.30 7.23
N ASP A 62 16.13 -28.49 6.39
CA ASP A 62 17.54 -28.31 6.76
C ASP A 62 17.91 -26.84 7.11
N ILE A 63 17.08 -25.89 6.70
CA ILE A 63 17.26 -24.46 6.95
C ILE A 63 16.62 -24.05 8.29
N LEU A 64 15.62 -24.78 8.78
CA LEU A 64 14.89 -24.42 10.01
C LEU A 64 15.82 -24.20 11.21
N PRO A 65 16.83 -25.06 11.50
CA PRO A 65 17.73 -24.84 12.61
C PRO A 65 18.55 -23.54 12.49
N LEU A 66 18.93 -23.14 11.27
CA LEU A 66 19.64 -21.87 11.05
C LEU A 66 18.74 -20.68 11.43
N LEU A 67 17.44 -20.79 11.16
CA LEU A 67 16.43 -19.80 11.52
C LEU A 67 16.00 -19.87 12.98
N GLY A 68 16.53 -20.80 13.79
CA GLY A 68 16.11 -20.99 15.18
C GLY A 68 14.71 -21.60 15.28
N LEU A 69 14.29 -22.35 14.26
CA LEU A 69 12.97 -22.93 14.09
C LEU A 69 13.07 -24.46 14.05
N GLU A 70 11.93 -25.12 14.23
CA GLU A 70 11.78 -26.55 14.02
C GLU A 70 10.45 -26.88 13.32
N ALA A 71 10.44 -28.02 12.62
CA ALA A 71 9.23 -28.55 12.02
C ALA A 71 8.38 -29.20 13.12
N VAL A 72 7.09 -28.91 13.11
CA VAL A 72 6.11 -29.51 14.02
C VAL A 72 4.93 -30.07 13.23
N ALA A 73 4.07 -30.84 13.89
CA ALA A 73 2.84 -31.30 13.26
C ALA A 73 2.03 -30.09 12.75
N ALA A 74 1.70 -30.09 11.45
CA ALA A 74 0.98 -28.98 10.84
C ALA A 74 -0.41 -28.84 11.46
N VAL A 75 -0.70 -27.65 11.97
CA VAL A 75 -2.06 -27.24 12.30
C VAL A 75 -2.69 -26.69 11.02
N SER A 76 -3.85 -27.23 10.63
CA SER A 76 -4.53 -26.74 9.43
C SER A 76 -4.93 -25.28 9.59
N LEU A 77 -4.57 -24.47 8.61
CA LEU A 77 -4.99 -23.08 8.48
C LEU A 77 -6.22 -22.93 7.58
N GLU A 78 -6.74 -24.03 7.02
CA GLU A 78 -7.84 -24.00 6.07
C GLU A 78 -9.07 -23.25 6.61
N GLY A 79 -9.60 -22.34 5.79
CA GLY A 79 -10.79 -21.55 6.11
C GLY A 79 -10.56 -20.42 7.11
N LEU A 80 -9.31 -20.16 7.53
CA LEU A 80 -9.00 -19.02 8.39
C LEU A 80 -9.13 -17.67 7.68
N ASP A 81 -9.11 -17.65 6.35
CA ASP A 81 -9.33 -16.48 5.50
C ASP A 81 -10.81 -16.29 5.10
N ALA A 82 -11.71 -17.17 5.54
CA ALA A 82 -13.12 -17.12 5.20
C ALA A 82 -13.79 -15.89 5.86
N ALA A 83 -14.17 -14.92 5.04
CA ALA A 83 -15.00 -13.78 5.42
C ALA A 83 -16.06 -13.55 4.34
N GLU A 84 -17.26 -13.18 4.75
CA GLU A 84 -18.34 -12.80 3.85
C GLU A 84 -18.34 -11.29 3.65
N MET A 85 -18.66 -10.84 2.42
CA MET A 85 -18.83 -9.41 2.14
C MET A 85 -19.82 -8.76 3.11
N CYS A 86 -19.54 -7.52 3.48
CA CYS A 86 -20.29 -6.82 4.53
C CYS A 86 -21.19 -5.74 3.94
N PHE A 87 -22.51 -5.91 3.99
CA PHE A 87 -23.45 -4.90 3.47
C PHE A 87 -24.24 -4.17 4.56
N THR A 88 -24.39 -4.77 5.74
CA THR A 88 -25.32 -4.29 6.78
C THR A 88 -24.69 -4.12 8.16
N GLU A 89 -23.54 -4.75 8.40
CA GLU A 89 -22.81 -4.61 9.66
C GLU A 89 -21.68 -3.57 9.52
N HIS A 90 -21.09 -3.16 10.65
CA HIS A 90 -19.93 -2.26 10.64
C HIS A 90 -18.75 -2.88 9.88
N HIS A 91 -18.49 -4.18 10.08
CA HIS A 91 -17.50 -4.93 9.32
C HIS A 91 -17.70 -6.43 9.54
N HIS A 92 -17.27 -7.22 8.56
CA HIS A 92 -17.04 -8.66 8.71
C HIS A 92 -15.55 -8.95 8.64
N ALA A 93 -15.08 -9.90 9.44
CA ALA A 93 -13.69 -10.32 9.45
C ALA A 93 -13.57 -11.83 9.54
N SER A 94 -12.52 -12.35 8.93
CA SER A 94 -12.22 -13.78 8.93
C SER A 94 -11.85 -14.28 10.33
N PRO A 95 -12.00 -15.57 10.64
CA PRO A 95 -11.61 -16.09 11.95
C PRO A 95 -10.08 -16.10 12.17
N GLY A 96 -9.27 -16.14 11.11
CA GLY A 96 -7.82 -16.01 11.21
C GLY A 96 -7.38 -14.56 11.42
N LEU A 97 -6.42 -14.37 12.34
CA LEU A 97 -5.75 -13.10 12.53
C LEU A 97 -4.26 -13.26 12.84
N VAL A 98 -3.49 -12.24 12.52
CA VAL A 98 -2.10 -12.05 12.95
C VAL A 98 -2.09 -11.07 14.11
N ARG A 99 -1.30 -11.36 15.15
CA ARG A 99 -1.06 -10.43 16.26
C ARG A 99 0.44 -10.24 16.48
N TYR A 100 0.86 -8.99 16.54
CA TYR A 100 2.25 -8.60 16.83
C TYR A 100 2.50 -8.54 18.33
N THR A 101 3.71 -8.90 18.74
CA THR A 101 4.17 -8.83 20.14
C THR A 101 4.69 -7.44 20.49
N GLU A 102 5.04 -7.23 21.77
CA GLU A 102 5.66 -6.00 22.26
C GLU A 102 7.19 -5.94 21.99
N HIS A 103 7.73 -6.87 21.20
CA HIS A 103 9.15 -6.84 20.84
C HIS A 103 9.48 -5.55 20.06
N PRO A 104 10.62 -4.86 20.30
CA PRO A 104 10.90 -3.56 19.69
C PRO A 104 10.83 -3.54 18.15
N LEU A 105 11.24 -4.63 17.49
CA LEU A 105 11.09 -4.77 16.04
C LEU A 105 9.62 -5.01 15.60
N ALA A 106 8.84 -5.74 16.41
CA ALA A 106 7.41 -5.96 16.14
C ALA A 106 6.60 -4.67 16.33
N LEU A 107 7.04 -3.79 17.24
CA LEU A 107 6.42 -2.47 17.47
C LEU A 107 6.45 -1.57 16.23
N ALA A 108 7.33 -1.86 15.25
CA ALA A 108 7.37 -1.18 13.97
C ALA A 108 6.13 -1.42 13.10
N SER A 109 5.39 -2.51 13.34
CA SER A 109 4.08 -2.70 12.72
C SER A 109 3.10 -1.64 13.22
N PRO A 110 2.46 -0.85 12.34
CA PRO A 110 1.41 0.07 12.73
C PRO A 110 0.14 -0.63 13.22
N LEU A 111 -0.11 -1.85 12.72
CA LEU A 111 -1.24 -2.67 13.12
C LEU A 111 -0.78 -3.68 14.16
N ARG A 112 -1.32 -3.59 15.38
CA ARG A 112 -1.05 -4.58 16.44
C ARG A 112 -1.74 -5.92 16.17
N GLN A 113 -2.84 -5.87 15.42
CA GLN A 113 -3.56 -7.04 14.94
C GLN A 113 -4.11 -6.77 13.53
N ARG A 114 -4.17 -7.81 12.71
CA ARG A 114 -4.93 -7.79 11.46
C ARG A 114 -5.63 -9.12 11.23
N PHE A 115 -6.83 -9.09 10.66
CA PHE A 115 -7.48 -10.31 10.20
C PHE A 115 -6.90 -10.77 8.86
N PHE A 116 -7.04 -12.05 8.54
CA PHE A 116 -6.63 -12.60 7.25
C PHE A 116 -7.43 -11.97 6.11
N ARG A 117 -8.73 -11.73 6.32
CA ARG A 117 -9.59 -10.87 5.50
C ARG A 117 -10.50 -10.01 6.37
N ARG A 118 -10.82 -8.83 5.86
CA ARG A 118 -11.76 -7.88 6.47
C ARG A 118 -12.51 -7.15 5.39
N TYR A 119 -13.80 -6.93 5.62
CA TYR A 119 -14.69 -6.16 4.79
C TYR A 119 -15.46 -5.15 5.64
N ASP A 120 -15.29 -3.85 5.39
CA ASP A 120 -16.04 -2.76 6.01
C ASP A 120 -17.28 -2.36 5.19
N TYR A 121 -17.25 -2.61 3.87
CA TYR A 121 -18.41 -2.46 2.98
C TYR A 121 -18.20 -3.29 1.70
N ALA A 122 -19.15 -4.13 1.31
CA ALA A 122 -19.01 -5.10 0.23
C ALA A 122 -17.67 -5.87 0.32
N GLU A 123 -16.77 -5.67 -0.64
CA GLU A 123 -15.43 -6.26 -0.71
C GLU A 123 -14.30 -5.33 -0.19
N TRP A 124 -14.67 -4.16 0.33
CA TRP A 124 -13.78 -3.06 0.70
C TRP A 124 -13.17 -3.23 2.09
N ASN A 125 -11.87 -2.93 2.23
CA ASN A 125 -11.16 -2.92 3.52
C ASN A 125 -10.57 -1.53 3.80
N ASN A 126 -11.20 -0.78 4.71
CA ASN A 126 -10.80 0.59 5.04
C ASN A 126 -9.45 0.67 5.77
N LEU A 127 -8.98 -0.41 6.41
CA LEU A 127 -7.68 -0.45 7.10
C LEU A 127 -6.49 -0.63 6.15
N GLY A 128 -6.76 -0.84 4.86
CA GLY A 128 -5.75 -0.70 3.81
C GLY A 128 -4.76 -1.86 3.68
N TYR A 129 -5.08 -3.04 4.17
CA TYR A 129 -4.26 -4.26 4.02
C TYR A 129 -4.89 -5.28 3.07
N GLY A 130 -4.04 -6.05 2.38
CA GLY A 130 -4.42 -7.18 1.53
C GLY A 130 -4.80 -8.46 2.30
N ALA A 131 -5.26 -9.47 1.58
CA ALA A 131 -5.66 -10.74 2.18
C ALA A 131 -4.48 -11.67 2.46
N ILE A 132 -4.46 -12.28 3.64
CA ILE A 132 -3.72 -13.53 3.87
C ILE A 132 -4.65 -14.68 3.47
N THR A 133 -4.27 -15.48 2.48
CA THR A 133 -5.08 -16.62 2.04
C THR A 133 -4.64 -17.91 2.71
N THR A 134 -5.38 -18.99 2.48
CA THR A 134 -5.02 -20.34 2.97
C THR A 134 -5.02 -21.38 1.86
N ASP A 135 -4.89 -20.93 0.61
CA ASP A 135 -5.03 -21.71 -0.64
C ASP A 135 -3.70 -22.22 -1.21
N GLY A 136 -2.59 -22.03 -0.49
CA GLY A 136 -1.24 -22.41 -0.93
C GLY A 136 -0.61 -21.47 -1.97
N SER A 137 -1.32 -20.43 -2.39
CA SER A 137 -0.79 -19.40 -3.30
C SER A 137 0.40 -18.64 -2.68
N ALA A 138 0.98 -17.70 -3.44
CA ALA A 138 2.04 -16.85 -2.91
C ALA A 138 1.57 -15.95 -1.75
N PHE A 139 0.26 -15.69 -1.66
CA PHE A 139 -0.38 -14.88 -0.62
C PHE A 139 -0.83 -15.70 0.59
N ALA A 140 -0.68 -17.03 0.53
CA ALA A 140 -1.09 -17.92 1.60
C ALA A 140 -0.12 -17.90 2.78
N ALA A 141 -0.67 -18.04 4.00
CA ALA A 141 0.16 -18.32 5.17
C ALA A 141 0.61 -19.79 5.20
N ASP A 142 1.85 -20.01 5.62
CA ASP A 142 2.42 -21.34 5.84
C ASP A 142 2.30 -21.72 7.32
N GLY A 143 2.07 -23.00 7.62
CA GLY A 143 1.97 -23.56 8.98
C GLY A 143 2.99 -24.66 9.25
N GLY A 144 2.90 -25.30 10.43
CA GLY A 144 3.72 -26.49 10.76
C GLY A 144 5.17 -26.20 11.14
N ILE A 145 5.47 -24.97 11.56
CA ILE A 145 6.78 -24.55 12.05
C ILE A 145 6.59 -23.93 13.44
N ALA A 146 7.51 -24.17 14.36
CA ALA A 146 7.52 -23.57 15.69
C ALA A 146 8.88 -22.93 16.02
N PRO A 147 8.91 -21.88 16.86
CA PRO A 147 10.16 -21.32 17.36
C PRO A 147 10.83 -22.29 18.33
N ARG A 148 12.14 -22.50 18.16
CA ARG A 148 13.00 -23.24 19.11
C ARG A 148 13.95 -22.29 19.84
N GLU A 149 14.65 -21.46 19.09
CA GLU A 149 15.59 -20.44 19.58
C GLU A 149 15.21 -19.03 19.09
N ALA A 150 14.39 -18.95 18.04
CA ALA A 150 13.89 -17.70 17.52
C ALA A 150 12.88 -17.04 18.46
N VAL A 151 12.91 -15.71 18.51
CA VAL A 151 11.90 -14.89 19.19
C VAL A 151 10.72 -14.68 18.26
N GLU A 152 9.51 -14.93 18.75
CA GLU A 152 8.28 -14.62 18.01
C GLU A 152 8.01 -13.10 18.01
N LEU A 153 7.87 -12.53 16.80
CA LEU A 153 7.47 -11.14 16.60
C LEU A 153 5.97 -11.01 16.33
N ALA A 154 5.38 -12.02 15.70
CA ALA A 154 3.95 -12.10 15.46
C ALA A 154 3.48 -13.55 15.38
N GLY A 155 2.29 -13.84 15.87
CA GLY A 155 1.65 -15.16 15.84
C GLY A 155 0.38 -15.18 15.01
N ILE A 156 0.06 -16.34 14.44
CA ILE A 156 -1.23 -16.66 13.81
C ILE A 156 -2.18 -17.17 14.90
N LEU A 157 -3.35 -16.55 14.99
CA LEU A 157 -4.40 -16.95 15.92
C LEU A 157 -5.72 -17.18 15.19
N ARG A 158 -6.52 -18.08 15.74
CA ARG A 158 -7.93 -18.24 15.40
C ARG A 158 -8.78 -17.53 16.45
N GLN A 159 -9.54 -16.55 16.00
CA GLN A 159 -10.58 -15.91 16.78
C GLN A 159 -11.71 -16.92 17.02
N GLU A 160 -11.98 -17.20 18.29
CA GLU A 160 -13.09 -18.02 18.72
C GLU A 160 -14.21 -17.13 19.27
N ARG A 161 -15.47 -17.47 18.98
CA ARG A 161 -16.61 -16.70 19.49
C ARG A 161 -16.64 -16.81 21.02
N ARG A 162 -16.54 -15.66 21.71
CA ARG A 162 -16.61 -15.56 23.18
C ARG A 162 -15.52 -16.34 23.94
N GLN A 163 -14.41 -16.66 23.28
CA GLN A 163 -13.26 -17.34 23.88
C GLN A 163 -11.96 -16.59 23.52
N PRO A 164 -10.89 -16.75 24.33
CA PRO A 164 -9.59 -16.21 23.94
C PRO A 164 -9.13 -16.83 22.62
N PRO A 165 -8.45 -16.08 21.75
CA PRO A 165 -7.97 -16.60 20.47
C PRO A 165 -7.01 -17.76 20.67
N ARG A 166 -7.19 -18.81 19.87
CA ARG A 166 -6.32 -19.99 19.88
C ARG A 166 -5.09 -19.73 19.03
N TYR A 167 -3.90 -19.88 19.62
CA TYR A 167 -2.63 -19.81 18.89
C TYR A 167 -2.46 -21.03 17.96
N LEU A 168 -2.04 -20.78 16.72
CA LEU A 168 -1.84 -21.82 15.69
C LEU A 168 -0.39 -21.94 15.22
N GLY A 169 0.45 -20.95 15.50
CA GLY A 169 1.85 -20.94 15.12
C GLY A 169 2.40 -19.53 14.92
N PRO A 170 3.73 -19.40 14.72
CA PRO A 170 4.37 -18.13 14.43
C PRO A 170 4.01 -17.64 13.02
N TYR A 171 3.87 -16.32 12.88
CA TYR A 171 3.77 -15.63 11.58
C TYR A 171 5.08 -14.93 11.21
N ILE A 172 5.75 -14.29 12.17
CA ILE A 172 7.07 -13.67 11.99
C ILE A 172 7.94 -14.02 13.19
N THR A 173 9.18 -14.45 12.93
CA THR A 173 10.18 -14.73 13.97
C THR A 173 11.51 -14.08 13.65
N LEU A 174 12.29 -13.85 14.68
CA LEU A 174 13.62 -13.25 14.63
C LEU A 174 14.61 -14.17 15.36
N HIS A 175 15.68 -14.56 14.68
CA HIS A 175 16.80 -15.27 15.29
C HIS A 175 18.06 -14.41 15.20
N ASP A 176 18.39 -13.76 16.31
CA ASP A 176 19.64 -13.04 16.45
C ASP A 176 20.78 -13.97 16.83
N ARG A 177 21.87 -13.87 16.07
CA ARG A 177 23.13 -14.58 16.32
C ARG A 177 24.23 -13.55 16.62
N SER A 178 25.37 -14.02 17.10
CA SER A 178 26.50 -13.15 17.43
C SER A 178 26.96 -12.27 16.27
N ARG A 179 26.97 -12.81 15.04
CA ARG A 179 27.47 -12.14 13.83
C ARG A 179 26.44 -11.90 12.73
N GLY A 180 25.17 -12.18 12.98
CA GLY A 180 24.13 -12.04 11.97
C GLY A 180 22.74 -12.06 12.58
N SER A 181 21.75 -11.68 11.80
CA SER A 181 20.35 -11.66 12.22
C SER A 181 19.48 -12.23 11.12
N LEU A 182 18.50 -13.06 11.49
CA LEU A 182 17.62 -13.74 10.54
C LEU A 182 16.17 -13.44 10.87
N LEU A 183 15.42 -12.92 9.90
CA LEU A 183 13.98 -12.69 9.98
C LEU A 183 13.28 -13.70 9.09
N TRP A 184 12.33 -14.45 9.65
CA TRP A 184 11.47 -15.34 8.90
C TRP A 184 10.02 -14.88 8.99
N CYS A 185 9.30 -14.92 7.87
CA CYS A 185 7.86 -14.70 7.82
C CYS A 185 7.18 -15.86 7.10
N ALA A 186 6.14 -16.41 7.73
CA ALA A 186 5.36 -17.57 7.28
C ALA A 186 4.40 -17.23 6.13
N ARG A 187 4.89 -16.46 5.15
CA ARG A 187 4.15 -16.07 3.94
C ARG A 187 5.12 -15.79 2.80
N PRO A 188 4.96 -16.39 1.61
CA PRO A 188 5.93 -16.26 0.51
C PRO A 188 6.14 -14.84 -0.01
N VAL A 189 5.11 -14.00 0.03
CA VAL A 189 5.22 -12.57 -0.30
C VAL A 189 5.59 -11.69 0.90
N GLY A 190 5.72 -12.26 2.10
CA GLY A 190 5.83 -11.49 3.34
C GLY A 190 4.59 -10.59 3.58
N PRO A 191 4.72 -9.51 4.37
CA PRO A 191 3.64 -8.56 4.62
C PRO A 191 3.61 -7.39 3.62
N LEU A 192 4.05 -7.60 2.36
CA LEU A 192 4.26 -6.51 1.39
C LEU A 192 2.99 -5.75 0.98
N ASP A 193 1.82 -6.34 1.22
CA ASP A 193 0.49 -5.83 0.89
C ASP A 193 -0.15 -5.11 2.09
N SER A 194 0.66 -4.60 3.02
CA SER A 194 0.20 -3.88 4.20
C SER A 194 1.27 -2.94 4.74
N VAL A 195 0.84 -1.98 5.56
CA VAL A 195 1.71 -1.11 6.36
C VAL A 195 2.60 -1.89 7.35
N GLU A 196 2.28 -3.16 7.63
CA GLU A 196 3.14 -4.10 8.37
C GLU A 196 4.51 -4.34 7.70
N TRP A 197 4.66 -4.01 6.40
CA TRP A 197 5.94 -4.01 5.71
C TRP A 197 7.03 -3.19 6.44
N GLN A 198 6.64 -2.22 7.27
CA GLN A 198 7.56 -1.48 8.14
C GLN A 198 8.42 -2.41 9.02
N VAL A 199 7.95 -3.59 9.42
CA VAL A 199 8.76 -4.56 10.20
C VAL A 199 9.96 -5.05 9.38
N VAL A 200 9.75 -5.34 8.10
CA VAL A 200 10.82 -5.73 7.15
C VAL A 200 11.79 -4.57 6.95
N GLU A 201 11.28 -3.36 6.80
CA GLU A 201 12.12 -2.18 6.61
C GLU A 201 12.97 -1.89 7.84
N ARG A 202 12.41 -1.95 9.05
CA ARG A 202 13.17 -1.72 10.28
C ARG A 202 14.18 -2.81 10.54
N PHE A 203 13.88 -4.06 10.16
CA PHE A 203 14.87 -5.12 10.19
C PHE A 203 16.09 -4.77 9.32
N ILE A 204 15.85 -4.28 8.12
CA ILE A 204 16.92 -3.94 7.16
C ILE A 204 17.66 -2.65 7.57
N CYS A 205 16.96 -1.57 7.90
CA CYS A 205 17.57 -0.25 8.06
C CYS A 205 18.04 0.07 9.50
N ASP A 206 17.44 -0.53 10.53
CA ASP A 206 17.64 -0.14 11.93
C ASP A 206 18.12 -1.28 12.85
N TRP A 207 17.54 -2.47 12.71
CA TRP A 207 17.74 -3.57 13.65
C TRP A 207 19.20 -4.00 13.67
N ARG A 208 19.78 -4.24 14.86
CA ARG A 208 21.20 -4.59 15.00
C ARG A 208 22.10 -3.62 14.21
N PRO A 209 22.21 -2.35 14.64
CA PRO A 209 22.97 -1.33 13.92
C PRO A 209 24.48 -1.64 13.86
N ASP A 210 24.95 -2.61 14.64
CA ASP A 210 26.28 -3.23 14.58
C ASP A 210 26.47 -4.16 13.37
N LEU A 211 25.39 -4.60 12.73
CA LEU A 211 25.36 -5.35 11.48
C LEU A 211 25.15 -4.42 10.28
N CYS A 212 25.10 -4.99 9.07
CA CYS A 212 24.77 -4.21 7.88
C CYS A 212 23.35 -3.64 7.93
N CYS A 213 23.24 -2.35 7.60
CA CYS A 213 21.97 -1.66 7.42
C CYS A 213 21.98 -0.90 6.10
N LEU A 214 20.81 -0.75 5.48
CA LEU A 214 20.64 0.01 4.26
C LEU A 214 19.73 1.23 4.49
N PRO A 215 20.02 2.41 3.90
CA PRO A 215 19.14 3.55 3.99
C PRO A 215 17.77 3.26 3.34
N CYS A 216 16.71 3.48 4.11
CA CYS A 216 15.32 3.30 3.70
C CYS A 216 14.67 4.65 3.38
N LEU A 217 14.19 4.83 2.16
CA LEU A 217 13.42 6.00 1.74
C LEU A 217 12.11 6.11 2.55
N LEU A 218 11.78 7.32 3.02
CA LEU A 218 10.49 7.60 3.64
C LEU A 218 9.46 7.99 2.58
N GLN A 219 8.20 7.54 2.73
CA GLN A 219 7.12 7.79 1.77
C GLN A 219 6.35 9.11 2.04
N THR A 220 7.00 10.02 2.77
CA THR A 220 6.48 11.36 3.07
C THR A 220 7.63 12.36 2.98
N PRO A 221 7.36 13.62 2.58
CA PRO A 221 8.33 14.69 2.66
C PRO A 221 8.85 14.94 4.07
N LYS A 222 9.97 15.66 4.16
CA LYS A 222 10.49 16.19 5.42
C LYS A 222 9.42 17.00 6.17
N GLY A 223 9.24 16.67 7.45
CA GLY A 223 8.25 17.32 8.33
C GLY A 223 6.82 16.78 8.19
N CYS A 224 6.56 15.95 7.19
CA CYS A 224 5.27 15.29 6.99
C CYS A 224 5.31 13.87 7.59
N ALA A 225 4.31 13.54 8.41
CA ALA A 225 4.10 12.21 8.96
C ALA A 225 3.12 11.38 8.11
N CYS A 226 2.17 12.02 7.42
CA CYS A 226 1.23 11.36 6.52
C CYS A 226 0.74 12.32 5.45
N LEU A 227 0.73 11.85 4.21
CA LEU A 227 0.03 12.52 3.13
C LEU A 227 -1.43 12.08 3.12
N VAL A 228 -2.35 13.02 2.95
CA VAL A 228 -3.78 12.75 2.79
C VAL A 228 -4.22 13.20 1.42
N THR A 229 -4.85 12.29 0.67
CA THR A 229 -5.44 12.59 -0.63
C THR A 229 -6.92 12.22 -0.62
N MET A 230 -7.72 12.99 -1.35
CA MET A 230 -9.14 12.71 -1.52
C MET A 230 -9.55 12.90 -2.96
N ARG A 231 -10.60 12.19 -3.38
CA ARG A 231 -11.24 12.41 -4.68
C ARG A 231 -12.71 12.05 -4.64
N LEU A 232 -13.46 12.53 -5.62
CA LEU A 232 -14.72 11.89 -6.01
C LEU A 232 -14.55 11.13 -7.32
N ASP A 233 -15.16 9.96 -7.39
CA ASP A 233 -15.24 9.18 -8.62
C ASP A 233 -16.56 9.55 -9.36
N CYS A 234 -16.43 10.27 -10.48
CA CYS A 234 -17.54 10.76 -11.31
C CYS A 234 -17.89 9.74 -12.40
N ASP A 235 -18.48 8.62 -11.99
CA ASP A 235 -18.91 7.51 -12.85
C ASP A 235 -20.31 7.70 -13.47
N GLU A 236 -21.18 8.46 -12.80
CA GLU A 236 -22.57 8.74 -13.25
C GLU A 236 -22.91 10.22 -13.39
N ASP A 237 -22.34 11.10 -12.58
CA ASP A 237 -22.66 12.53 -12.54
C ASP A 237 -21.39 13.34 -12.19
N ILE A 238 -21.38 14.62 -12.52
CA ILE A 238 -20.31 15.56 -12.16
C ILE A 238 -20.87 16.72 -11.34
N ARG A 239 -21.96 17.34 -11.81
CA ARG A 239 -22.54 18.56 -11.23
C ARG A 239 -22.80 18.50 -9.75
N SER A 240 -23.33 17.39 -9.26
CA SER A 240 -23.67 17.20 -7.84
C SER A 240 -22.46 17.15 -6.92
N ALA A 241 -21.23 17.13 -7.44
CA ALA A 241 -20.02 17.34 -6.66
C ALA A 241 -19.85 18.81 -6.21
N ARG A 242 -20.55 19.76 -6.84
CA ARG A 242 -20.37 21.21 -6.61
C ARG A 242 -20.47 21.62 -5.13
N PRO A 243 -21.49 21.22 -4.35
CA PRO A 243 -21.61 21.67 -2.97
C PRO A 243 -20.45 21.20 -2.09
N LEU A 244 -20.02 19.94 -2.26
CA LEU A 244 -18.89 19.38 -1.53
C LEU A 244 -17.57 20.04 -1.97
N PHE A 245 -17.39 20.27 -3.28
CA PHE A 245 -16.24 21.02 -3.81
C PHE A 245 -16.13 22.43 -3.20
N ASP A 246 -17.22 23.20 -3.22
CA ASP A 246 -17.25 24.55 -2.64
C ASP A 246 -16.91 24.51 -1.13
N TRP A 247 -17.37 23.49 -0.42
CA TRP A 247 -17.01 23.28 0.98
C TRP A 247 -15.51 22.99 1.16
N TYR A 248 -14.92 22.05 0.41
CA TYR A 248 -13.48 21.76 0.47
C TYR A 248 -12.63 22.99 0.12
N LEU A 249 -13.04 23.74 -0.90
CA LEU A 249 -12.40 24.99 -1.29
C LEU A 249 -12.43 26.01 -0.14
N SER A 250 -13.57 26.14 0.54
CA SER A 250 -13.69 27.03 1.72
C SER A 250 -12.79 26.61 2.90
N ARG A 251 -12.38 25.34 2.95
CA ARG A 251 -11.43 24.79 3.93
C ARG A 251 -9.97 24.89 3.47
N GLY A 252 -9.72 25.35 2.25
CA GLY A 252 -8.37 25.40 1.67
C GLY A 252 -7.76 24.01 1.44
N VAL A 253 -8.60 22.97 1.29
CA VAL A 253 -8.16 21.60 1.09
C VAL A 253 -8.30 21.21 -0.39
N PRO A 254 -7.26 20.67 -1.03
CA PRO A 254 -7.34 20.28 -2.44
C PRO A 254 -8.40 19.20 -2.68
N PHE A 255 -9.09 19.31 -3.81
CA PHE A 255 -10.18 18.43 -4.22
C PHE A 255 -9.86 17.81 -5.58
N SER A 256 -10.05 16.51 -5.76
CA SER A 256 -9.76 15.83 -7.04
C SER A 256 -10.99 15.10 -7.58
N LEU A 257 -11.06 14.95 -8.89
CA LEU A 257 -12.16 14.27 -9.58
C LEU A 257 -11.62 13.21 -10.53
N ALA A 258 -12.11 11.98 -10.44
CA ALA A 258 -11.90 10.96 -11.45
C ALA A 258 -13.06 10.98 -12.44
N VAL A 259 -12.79 11.29 -13.71
CA VAL A 259 -13.83 11.61 -14.68
C VAL A 259 -14.03 10.46 -15.65
N LYS A 260 -15.23 9.88 -15.69
CA LYS A 260 -15.67 9.05 -16.80
C LYS A 260 -15.99 9.98 -17.97
N THR A 261 -15.12 10.01 -18.97
CA THR A 261 -15.23 11.02 -20.03
C THR A 261 -16.42 10.79 -20.96
N GLY A 262 -17.00 9.58 -20.96
CA GLY A 262 -18.18 9.17 -21.73
C GLY A 262 -19.53 9.72 -21.27
N LEU A 263 -19.57 10.51 -20.20
CA LEU A 263 -20.80 11.15 -19.73
C LEU A 263 -21.28 12.22 -20.73
N ASP A 264 -22.60 12.43 -20.75
CA ASP A 264 -23.22 13.54 -21.48
C ASP A 264 -23.06 14.83 -20.64
N MET A 265 -21.93 15.50 -20.82
CA MET A 265 -21.53 16.66 -20.01
C MET A 265 -22.08 17.95 -20.60
N GLY A 266 -22.80 18.71 -19.78
CA GLY A 266 -23.23 20.07 -20.11
C GLY A 266 -22.19 21.14 -19.74
N PRO A 267 -22.45 22.41 -20.05
CA PRO A 267 -21.56 23.52 -19.73
C PRO A 267 -21.26 23.65 -18.23
N GLU A 268 -22.22 23.34 -17.35
CA GLU A 268 -22.04 23.39 -15.89
C GLU A 268 -21.07 22.33 -15.39
N ASP A 269 -21.06 21.15 -16.01
CA ASP A 269 -20.18 20.04 -15.67
C ASP A 269 -18.73 20.42 -16.02
N VAL A 270 -18.52 20.93 -17.24
CA VAL A 270 -17.21 21.42 -17.70
C VAL A 270 -16.73 22.58 -16.82
N ALA A 271 -17.59 23.54 -16.47
CA ALA A 271 -17.24 24.65 -15.60
C ALA A 271 -16.79 24.19 -14.20
N LEU A 272 -17.39 23.12 -13.65
CA LEU A 272 -16.92 22.53 -12.40
C LEU A 272 -15.54 21.89 -12.56
N LEU A 273 -15.30 21.14 -13.63
CA LEU A 273 -13.98 20.54 -13.90
C LEU A 273 -12.89 21.62 -14.02
N GLU A 274 -13.19 22.74 -14.68
CA GLU A 274 -12.29 23.89 -14.76
C GLU A 274 -12.03 24.52 -13.40
N ALA A 275 -13.07 24.75 -12.59
CA ALA A 275 -12.93 25.30 -11.24
C ALA A 275 -12.07 24.39 -10.33
N VAL A 276 -12.21 23.07 -10.45
CA VAL A 276 -11.35 22.11 -9.74
C VAL A 276 -9.89 22.28 -10.17
N ARG A 277 -9.61 22.39 -11.47
CA ARG A 277 -8.22 22.57 -11.96
C ARG A 277 -7.64 23.92 -11.51
N GLU A 278 -8.41 25.00 -11.63
CA GLU A 278 -7.98 26.36 -11.28
C GLU A 278 -7.72 26.54 -9.79
N SER A 279 -8.45 25.81 -8.94
CA SER A 279 -8.22 25.78 -7.49
C SER A 279 -7.04 24.89 -7.05
N GLY A 280 -6.30 24.29 -8.01
CA GLY A 280 -5.18 23.41 -7.73
C GLY A 280 -5.59 21.97 -7.40
N GLY A 281 -6.82 21.57 -7.74
CA GLY A 281 -7.26 20.18 -7.73
C GLY A 281 -6.67 19.35 -8.87
N THR A 282 -6.96 18.04 -8.90
CA THR A 282 -6.51 17.14 -9.97
C THR A 282 -7.71 16.51 -10.68
N LEU A 283 -7.69 16.55 -12.02
CA LEU A 283 -8.60 15.76 -12.85
C LEU A 283 -7.87 14.48 -13.30
N LEU A 284 -8.46 13.33 -12.98
CA LEU A 284 -7.95 12.01 -13.34
C LEU A 284 -8.87 11.38 -14.38
N SER A 285 -8.30 10.55 -15.24
CA SER A 285 -9.13 9.70 -16.11
C SER A 285 -9.76 8.59 -15.30
N HIS A 286 -11.06 8.38 -15.45
CA HIS A 286 -11.77 7.21 -14.93
C HIS A 286 -12.26 6.31 -16.07
N SER A 287 -11.41 6.17 -17.11
CA SER A 287 -11.72 5.58 -18.42
C SER A 287 -12.76 6.37 -19.24
N ARG A 288 -13.10 5.87 -20.43
CA ARG A 288 -14.12 6.47 -21.29
C ARG A 288 -15.50 5.98 -20.90
N THR A 289 -15.70 4.67 -20.77
CA THR A 289 -17.02 4.08 -20.54
C THR A 289 -17.22 3.47 -19.15
N HIS A 290 -16.17 3.47 -18.31
CA HIS A 290 -16.13 2.84 -16.99
C HIS A 290 -16.35 1.31 -17.01
N PRO A 291 -15.63 0.54 -17.86
CA PRO A 291 -15.73 -0.92 -17.84
C PRO A 291 -14.87 -1.53 -16.72
N LEU A 292 -15.38 -2.61 -16.11
CA LEU A 292 -14.58 -3.46 -15.22
C LEU A 292 -13.26 -3.85 -15.89
N CYS A 293 -12.16 -3.85 -15.14
CA CYS A 293 -10.82 -4.19 -15.63
C CYS A 293 -10.31 -3.34 -16.80
N TRP A 294 -10.90 -2.15 -17.05
CA TRP A 294 -10.64 -1.34 -18.25
C TRP A 294 -11.08 -2.00 -19.57
N GLY A 295 -11.88 -3.07 -19.52
CA GLY A 295 -12.28 -3.86 -20.70
C GLY A 295 -11.87 -5.31 -20.56
N ALA A 296 -12.14 -6.13 -21.57
CA ALA A 296 -11.88 -7.57 -21.50
C ALA A 296 -10.43 -7.96 -21.84
N ASP A 297 -9.69 -7.08 -22.52
CA ASP A 297 -8.35 -7.37 -23.05
C ASP A 297 -7.50 -6.10 -23.20
N VAL A 298 -6.23 -6.27 -23.62
CA VAL A 298 -5.26 -5.18 -23.83
C VAL A 298 -5.77 -4.13 -24.82
N ALA A 299 -6.39 -4.55 -25.92
CA ALA A 299 -6.80 -3.64 -26.99
C ALA A 299 -7.94 -2.73 -26.53
N GLN A 300 -8.92 -3.30 -25.83
CA GLN A 300 -10.02 -2.55 -25.23
C GLN A 300 -9.52 -1.60 -24.13
N ALA A 301 -8.65 -2.08 -23.24
CA ALA A 301 -8.05 -1.23 -22.20
C ALA A 301 -7.25 -0.06 -22.78
N LEU A 302 -6.52 -0.30 -23.87
CA LEU A 302 -5.76 0.73 -24.56
C LEU A 302 -6.66 1.76 -25.25
N GLU A 303 -7.75 1.31 -25.85
CA GLU A 303 -8.74 2.19 -26.46
C GLU A 303 -9.41 3.05 -25.39
N GLU A 304 -9.98 2.46 -24.33
CA GLU A 304 -10.57 3.17 -23.19
C GLU A 304 -9.64 4.24 -22.62
N ALA A 305 -8.37 3.89 -22.45
CA ALA A 305 -7.34 4.78 -21.95
C ALA A 305 -7.06 5.95 -22.92
N ARG A 306 -6.98 5.68 -24.23
CA ARG A 306 -6.70 6.67 -25.28
C ARG A 306 -7.88 7.59 -25.54
N SER A 307 -9.08 7.05 -25.77
CA SER A 307 -10.26 7.88 -26.04
C SER A 307 -10.56 8.80 -24.85
N SER A 308 -10.32 8.35 -23.62
CA SER A 308 -10.44 9.21 -22.44
C SER A 308 -9.45 10.38 -22.48
N ARG A 309 -8.17 10.13 -22.76
CA ARG A 309 -7.17 11.20 -22.90
C ARG A 309 -7.49 12.14 -24.06
N GLU A 310 -7.95 11.60 -25.18
CA GLU A 310 -8.32 12.38 -26.35
C GLU A 310 -9.43 13.38 -26.00
N TRP A 311 -10.45 12.94 -25.26
CA TRP A 311 -11.51 13.82 -24.77
C TRP A 311 -10.95 15.00 -23.97
N PHE A 312 -10.04 14.75 -23.02
CA PHE A 312 -9.39 15.84 -22.27
C PHE A 312 -8.62 16.81 -23.17
N GLY A 313 -7.92 16.30 -24.19
CA GLY A 313 -7.21 17.13 -25.16
C GLY A 313 -8.13 17.96 -26.05
N GLN A 314 -9.32 17.45 -26.37
CA GLN A 314 -10.33 18.20 -27.11
C GLN A 314 -10.96 19.30 -26.25
N GLN A 315 -11.21 19.04 -24.96
CA GLN A 315 -11.76 20.05 -24.05
C GLN A 315 -10.74 21.16 -23.74
N TRP A 316 -9.46 20.80 -23.56
CA TRP A 316 -8.42 21.74 -23.20
C TRP A 316 -7.14 21.56 -24.05
N PRO A 317 -7.16 22.01 -25.32
CA PRO A 317 -6.05 21.79 -26.27
C PRO A 317 -4.70 22.38 -25.82
N ASP A 318 -4.74 23.47 -25.06
CA ASP A 318 -3.55 24.18 -24.58
C ASP A 318 -3.03 23.66 -23.23
N GLN A 319 -3.64 22.60 -22.69
CA GLN A 319 -3.27 22.03 -21.40
C GLN A 319 -2.61 20.66 -21.55
N PRO A 320 -1.71 20.27 -20.63
CA PRO A 320 -1.18 18.92 -20.60
C PRO A 320 -2.30 17.89 -20.44
N LEU A 321 -2.23 16.83 -21.24
CA LEU A 321 -3.13 15.69 -21.09
C LEU A 321 -2.96 15.04 -19.70
N PRO A 322 -4.04 14.54 -19.08
CA PRO A 322 -3.94 13.81 -17.82
C PRO A 322 -2.94 12.66 -17.91
N ARG A 323 -2.05 12.60 -16.90
CA ARG A 323 -1.07 11.53 -16.73
C ARG A 323 -1.48 10.51 -15.68
N LEU A 324 -2.59 10.77 -14.98
CA LEU A 324 -3.09 9.98 -13.87
C LEU A 324 -4.47 9.40 -14.19
N ALA A 325 -4.69 8.18 -13.73
CA ALA A 325 -5.96 7.48 -13.85
C ALA A 325 -6.46 6.97 -12.49
N VAL A 326 -7.76 6.70 -12.41
CA VAL A 326 -8.37 5.88 -11.36
C VAL A 326 -9.02 4.71 -12.04
N SER A 327 -8.74 3.50 -11.56
CA SER A 327 -9.23 2.31 -12.24
C SER A 327 -10.70 2.06 -11.96
N PRO A 328 -11.54 1.88 -13.00
CA PRO A 328 -12.94 1.51 -12.84
C PRO A 328 -13.11 0.29 -11.94
N PHE A 329 -14.05 0.38 -11.00
CA PHE A 329 -14.32 -0.65 -10.00
C PHE A 329 -13.06 -1.11 -9.22
N HIS A 330 -12.00 -0.30 -9.24
CA HIS A 330 -10.75 -0.56 -8.53
C HIS A 330 -10.08 -1.90 -8.88
N THR A 331 -10.22 -2.33 -10.14
CA THR A 331 -9.60 -3.57 -10.65
C THR A 331 -8.51 -3.27 -11.67
N ASN A 332 -7.37 -3.96 -11.55
CA ASN A 332 -6.12 -3.63 -12.23
C ASN A 332 -5.36 -4.87 -12.67
N PRO A 333 -5.93 -5.71 -13.55
CA PRO A 333 -5.19 -6.84 -14.07
C PRO A 333 -3.93 -6.35 -14.82
N PRO A 334 -2.86 -7.17 -14.87
CA PRO A 334 -1.58 -6.74 -15.44
C PRO A 334 -1.68 -6.15 -16.85
N TYR A 335 -2.55 -6.71 -17.70
CA TYR A 335 -2.74 -6.25 -19.07
C TYR A 335 -3.32 -4.82 -19.14
N ALA A 336 -4.21 -4.45 -18.22
CA ALA A 336 -4.86 -3.14 -18.20
C ALA A 336 -3.86 -2.06 -17.82
N VAL A 337 -3.05 -2.31 -16.79
CA VAL A 337 -1.99 -1.41 -16.35
C VAL A 337 -0.91 -1.24 -17.43
N GLN A 338 -0.56 -2.32 -18.15
CA GLN A 338 0.33 -2.22 -19.31
C GLN A 338 -0.27 -1.36 -20.42
N ALA A 339 -1.58 -1.50 -20.69
CA ALA A 339 -2.29 -0.66 -21.64
C ALA A 339 -2.33 0.82 -21.20
N LEU A 340 -2.51 1.11 -19.90
CA LEU A 340 -2.39 2.47 -19.37
C LEU A 340 -0.99 3.06 -19.60
N ALA A 341 0.07 2.31 -19.33
CA ALA A 341 1.44 2.74 -19.60
C ALA A 341 1.66 3.01 -21.10
N GLN A 342 1.17 2.13 -21.98
CA GLN A 342 1.22 2.33 -23.44
C GLN A 342 0.38 3.51 -23.92
N ALA A 343 -0.74 3.79 -23.25
CA ALA A 343 -1.55 4.97 -23.49
C ALA A 343 -0.88 6.24 -22.96
N GLY A 344 0.26 6.14 -22.26
CA GLY A 344 1.09 7.25 -21.77
C GLY A 344 0.70 7.80 -20.40
N TYR A 345 -0.04 7.03 -19.59
CA TYR A 345 -0.22 7.35 -18.18
C TYR A 345 1.05 7.07 -17.39
N ALA A 346 1.35 7.92 -16.42
CA ALA A 346 2.52 7.81 -15.54
C ALA A 346 2.15 7.22 -14.16
N GLY A 347 0.87 7.23 -13.80
CA GLY A 347 0.41 6.60 -12.59
C GLY A 347 -1.08 6.34 -12.56
N PHE A 348 -1.49 5.50 -11.64
CA PHE A 348 -2.91 5.26 -11.37
C PHE A 348 -3.16 5.06 -9.88
N VAL A 349 -4.33 5.53 -9.44
CA VAL A 349 -4.89 5.18 -8.15
C VAL A 349 -5.52 3.80 -8.30
N GLY A 350 -4.93 2.81 -7.63
CA GLY A 350 -5.61 1.55 -7.37
C GLY A 350 -6.56 1.71 -6.18
N GLY A 351 -7.59 0.86 -6.10
CA GLY A 351 -8.40 0.80 -4.89
C GLY A 351 -7.87 -0.28 -3.95
N ILE A 352 -8.53 -1.43 -3.95
CA ILE A 352 -8.43 -2.43 -2.89
C ILE A 352 -7.17 -3.28 -3.10
N ILE A 353 -6.26 -3.28 -2.13
CA ILE A 353 -5.06 -4.13 -2.18
C ILE A 353 -5.46 -5.61 -2.24
N HIS A 354 -6.56 -5.98 -1.56
CA HIS A 354 -7.09 -7.34 -1.62
C HIS A 354 -7.42 -7.79 -3.06
N SER A 355 -7.95 -6.91 -3.90
CA SER A 355 -8.37 -7.23 -5.27
C SER A 355 -7.19 -7.29 -6.24
N ASP A 356 -6.21 -6.38 -6.10
CA ASP A 356 -5.04 -6.31 -6.98
C ASP A 356 -3.70 -6.29 -6.20
N PRO A 357 -3.39 -7.33 -5.40
CA PRO A 357 -2.21 -7.33 -4.53
C PRO A 357 -0.89 -7.42 -5.32
N GLU A 358 -0.96 -7.62 -6.64
CA GLU A 358 0.20 -7.65 -7.52
C GLU A 358 0.73 -6.25 -7.86
N CYS A 359 -0.08 -5.20 -7.75
CA CYS A 359 0.31 -3.82 -8.08
C CYS A 359 0.03 -2.81 -6.96
N ASN A 360 -0.99 -3.04 -6.15
CA ASN A 360 -1.32 -2.23 -4.98
C ASN A 360 -0.64 -2.87 -3.77
N LEU A 361 0.54 -2.35 -3.40
CA LEU A 361 1.30 -2.82 -2.23
C LEU A 361 1.10 -1.85 -1.06
N GLY A 362 1.55 -2.23 0.14
CA GLY A 362 1.45 -1.38 1.33
C GLY A 362 2.23 -0.06 1.22
N ARG A 363 3.23 0.00 0.34
CA ARG A 363 3.92 1.23 -0.08
C ARG A 363 3.52 1.60 -1.50
N ALA A 364 3.29 2.87 -1.77
CA ALA A 364 3.22 3.41 -3.14
C ALA A 364 4.55 3.27 -3.92
N GLY A 365 4.47 3.25 -5.26
CA GLY A 365 5.65 3.29 -6.16
C GLY A 365 5.47 2.47 -7.44
N LEU A 366 6.58 2.19 -8.14
CA LEU A 366 6.55 1.47 -9.43
C LEU A 366 5.86 0.12 -9.33
N VAL A 367 4.98 -0.19 -10.28
CA VAL A 367 4.34 -1.51 -10.35
C VAL A 367 5.31 -2.59 -10.82
N PRO A 368 5.08 -3.88 -10.48
CA PRO A 368 6.07 -4.90 -10.77
C PRO A 368 6.20 -5.35 -12.23
N PHE A 369 5.17 -5.14 -13.05
CA PHE A 369 5.00 -5.79 -14.35
C PHE A 369 4.76 -4.81 -15.52
N ALA A 370 4.82 -3.50 -15.25
CA ALA A 370 4.75 -2.45 -16.27
C ALA A 370 5.83 -1.40 -15.98
N GLU A 371 6.42 -0.87 -17.05
CA GLU A 371 7.53 0.07 -16.95
C GLU A 371 7.02 1.50 -16.74
N GLY A 372 7.73 2.28 -15.92
CA GLY A 372 7.52 3.73 -15.78
C GLY A 372 6.20 4.16 -15.12
N ILE A 373 5.33 3.23 -14.72
CA ILE A 373 4.04 3.54 -14.09
C ILE A 373 4.06 3.25 -12.59
N VAL A 374 3.65 4.23 -11.80
CA VAL A 374 3.54 4.11 -10.34
C VAL A 374 2.09 3.91 -9.90
N SER A 375 1.91 3.21 -8.78
CA SER A 375 0.61 3.06 -8.13
C SER A 375 0.62 3.65 -6.72
N ILE A 376 -0.52 4.19 -6.33
CA ILE A 376 -0.89 4.40 -4.93
C ILE A 376 -2.16 3.59 -4.65
N SER A 377 -2.33 3.13 -3.42
CA SER A 377 -3.62 2.58 -2.97
C SER A 377 -4.42 3.69 -2.28
N GLN A 378 -5.72 3.76 -2.57
CA GLN A 378 -6.67 4.57 -1.82
C GLN A 378 -7.86 3.70 -1.44
N GLN A 379 -7.79 3.19 -0.21
CA GLN A 379 -8.65 2.12 0.29
C GLN A 379 -9.67 2.60 1.30
N SER A 380 -9.90 3.90 1.47
CA SER A 380 -10.90 4.38 2.41
C SER A 380 -12.13 4.87 1.67
N MET A 381 -13.22 4.12 1.70
CA MET A 381 -14.47 4.48 1.03
C MET A 381 -15.40 5.17 2.01
N LEU A 382 -15.53 6.49 1.90
CA LEU A 382 -16.45 7.29 2.72
C LEU A 382 -17.79 7.40 1.98
N HIS A 383 -18.50 6.29 1.86
CA HIS A 383 -19.88 6.29 1.35
C HIS A 383 -20.86 6.40 2.51
N GLY A 384 -22.06 6.94 2.24
CA GLY A 384 -23.11 7.02 3.25
C GLY A 384 -23.57 5.65 3.75
N ASP A 385 -23.55 4.61 2.90
CA ASP A 385 -23.83 3.22 3.34
C ASP A 385 -22.82 2.73 4.37
N SER A 386 -21.52 2.95 4.11
CA SER A 386 -20.47 2.57 5.06
C SER A 386 -20.53 3.43 6.33
N PHE A 387 -20.75 4.74 6.18
CA PHE A 387 -20.85 5.69 7.28
C PHE A 387 -21.99 5.32 8.24
N ARG A 388 -23.20 5.03 7.74
CA ARG A 388 -24.34 4.61 8.57
C ARG A 388 -24.11 3.25 9.22
N ASN A 389 -23.57 2.27 8.49
CA ASN A 389 -23.24 0.96 9.05
C ASN A 389 -22.20 1.04 10.17
N GLN A 390 -21.37 2.07 10.16
CA GLN A 390 -20.41 2.40 11.22
C GLN A 390 -21.00 3.29 12.33
N GLY A 391 -22.33 3.47 12.37
CA GLY A 391 -23.01 4.28 13.37
C GLY A 391 -22.76 5.78 13.21
N GLU A 392 -22.65 6.24 11.96
CA GLU A 392 -22.35 7.64 11.60
C GLU A 392 -21.02 8.14 12.17
N GLY A 393 -20.05 7.22 12.28
CA GLY A 393 -18.71 7.47 12.76
C GLY A 393 -17.66 7.39 11.65
N VAL A 394 -16.49 7.94 11.93
CA VAL A 394 -15.32 7.91 11.02
C VAL A 394 -14.12 7.13 11.61
N ALA A 395 -14.37 6.34 12.65
CA ALA A 395 -13.30 5.73 13.47
C ALA A 395 -12.35 4.84 12.66
N VAL A 396 -12.86 4.01 11.75
CA VAL A 396 -12.01 3.14 10.91
C VAL A 396 -11.12 3.93 9.96
N HIS A 397 -11.61 5.06 9.46
CA HIS A 397 -10.85 5.95 8.58
C HIS A 397 -9.72 6.67 9.35
N VAL A 398 -10.00 7.07 10.59
CA VAL A 398 -9.00 7.62 11.52
C VAL A 398 -7.95 6.57 11.89
N GLU A 399 -8.36 5.31 12.14
CA GLU A 399 -7.44 4.19 12.41
C GLU A 399 -6.52 3.95 11.21
N ALA A 400 -7.07 3.91 9.99
CA ALA A 400 -6.29 3.77 8.76
C ALA A 400 -5.30 4.94 8.56
N CYS A 401 -5.72 6.18 8.82
CA CYS A 401 -4.84 7.35 8.78
C CYS A 401 -3.71 7.24 9.81
N ASN A 402 -4.02 6.84 11.05
CA ASN A 402 -3.00 6.64 12.10
C ASN A 402 -1.99 5.55 11.73
N ALA A 403 -2.46 4.46 11.12
CA ALA A 403 -1.57 3.41 10.62
C ALA A 403 -0.60 3.95 9.56
N GLN A 404 -1.09 4.79 8.64
CA GLN A 404 -0.25 5.46 7.62
C GLN A 404 0.69 6.51 8.22
N LYS A 405 0.26 7.26 9.23
CA LYS A 405 1.13 8.19 10.00
C LYS A 405 2.30 7.47 10.64
N MET A 406 2.05 6.35 11.30
CA MET A 406 3.12 5.50 11.87
C MET A 406 4.02 4.92 10.76
N ALA A 407 3.46 4.63 9.59
CA ALA A 407 4.20 4.12 8.44
C ALA A 407 5.01 5.19 7.68
N ARG A 408 4.78 6.49 7.95
CA ARG A 408 5.22 7.59 7.06
C ARG A 408 4.72 7.36 5.64
N GLY A 409 3.41 7.14 5.50
CA GLY A 409 2.74 6.73 4.26
C GLY A 409 1.67 7.68 3.75
N ILE A 410 0.76 7.15 2.94
CA ILE A 410 -0.29 7.90 2.24
C ILE A 410 -1.64 7.33 2.68
N PHE A 411 -2.50 8.18 3.24
CA PHE A 411 -3.90 7.88 3.52
C PHE A 411 -4.77 8.51 2.43
N GLY A 412 -5.56 7.69 1.74
CA GLY A 412 -6.41 8.16 0.66
C GLY A 412 -7.83 7.67 0.80
N TYR A 413 -8.79 8.58 0.64
CA TYR A 413 -10.22 8.27 0.67
C TYR A 413 -10.97 8.77 -0.56
N LEU A 414 -12.16 8.20 -0.79
CA LEU A 414 -13.03 8.52 -1.91
C LEU A 414 -14.49 8.58 -1.48
N ASP A 415 -15.29 9.28 -2.29
CA ASP A 415 -16.75 9.23 -2.32
C ASP A 415 -17.22 9.45 -3.77
N HIS A 416 -18.52 9.62 -4.03
CA HIS A 416 -19.07 9.83 -5.36
C HIS A 416 -20.05 11.01 -5.42
N PRO A 417 -20.20 11.67 -6.58
CA PRO A 417 -21.30 12.60 -6.84
C PRO A 417 -22.66 11.88 -6.77
N PHE A 418 -23.74 12.61 -6.47
CA PHE A 418 -25.08 12.04 -6.49
C PHE A 418 -25.60 11.90 -7.92
N SER A 419 -26.16 10.74 -8.23
CA SER A 419 -26.87 10.54 -9.50
C SER A 419 -28.37 10.44 -9.28
N GLN A 420 -29.13 10.44 -10.38
CA GLN A 420 -30.57 10.15 -10.33
C GLN A 420 -30.86 8.74 -9.81
N ARG A 421 -29.92 7.80 -10.00
CA ARG A 421 -30.07 6.40 -9.65
C ARG A 421 -29.70 6.13 -8.21
N TYR A 422 -28.65 6.78 -7.71
CA TYR A 422 -28.05 6.42 -6.44
C TYR A 422 -27.32 7.60 -5.79
N GLN A 423 -27.51 7.76 -4.49
CA GLN A 423 -26.83 8.76 -3.65
C GLN A 423 -25.75 8.13 -2.78
N TYR A 424 -25.27 6.93 -3.13
CA TYR A 424 -24.17 6.24 -2.42
C TYR A 424 -24.44 6.06 -0.93
N GLY A 425 -25.72 5.88 -0.60
CA GLY A 425 -26.19 5.74 0.77
C GLY A 425 -26.18 7.03 1.58
N TRP A 426 -26.07 8.21 0.99
CA TRP A 426 -26.28 9.45 1.73
C TRP A 426 -27.77 9.77 1.84
N ASP A 427 -28.23 10.22 3.01
CA ASP A 427 -29.61 10.68 3.21
C ASP A 427 -29.82 12.09 2.63
N SER A 428 -28.74 12.88 2.62
CA SER A 428 -28.72 14.25 2.09
C SER A 428 -27.31 14.75 1.84
N GLU A 429 -27.19 15.81 1.03
CA GLU A 429 -25.93 16.54 0.84
C GLU A 429 -25.36 17.07 2.16
N GLN A 430 -26.24 17.49 3.08
CA GLN A 430 -25.83 18.00 4.38
C GLN A 430 -25.16 16.90 5.23
N GLN A 431 -25.70 15.68 5.21
CA GLN A 431 -25.10 14.54 5.91
C GLN A 431 -23.74 14.18 5.30
N ARG A 432 -23.63 14.18 3.96
CA ARG A 432 -22.35 13.96 3.26
C ARG A 432 -21.30 14.98 3.70
N ILE A 433 -21.61 16.27 3.62
CA ILE A 433 -20.69 17.34 4.05
C ILE A 433 -20.32 17.19 5.53
N GLN A 434 -21.27 16.84 6.41
CA GLN A 434 -21.00 16.61 7.82
C GLN A 434 -20.04 15.44 8.04
N ALA A 435 -20.21 14.32 7.35
CA ALA A 435 -19.30 13.17 7.46
C ALA A 435 -17.88 13.51 6.97
N HIS A 436 -17.77 14.24 5.86
CA HIS A 436 -16.49 14.75 5.37
C HIS A 436 -15.84 15.72 6.36
N ALA A 437 -16.62 16.62 6.98
CA ALA A 437 -16.13 17.53 8.03
C ALA A 437 -15.61 16.76 9.23
N LEU A 438 -16.36 15.76 9.72
CA LEU A 438 -15.95 14.90 10.84
C LEU A 438 -14.62 14.20 10.55
N LEU A 439 -14.46 13.62 9.34
CA LEU A 439 -13.21 12.98 8.97
C LEU A 439 -12.07 13.99 8.89
N LEU A 440 -12.27 15.10 8.18
CA LEU A 440 -11.25 16.11 7.94
C LEU A 440 -10.73 16.72 9.25
N ASP A 441 -11.64 17.02 10.19
CA ASP A 441 -11.28 17.55 11.50
C ASP A 441 -10.56 16.49 12.36
N ALA A 442 -10.96 15.22 12.27
CA ALA A 442 -10.32 14.13 13.00
C ALA A 442 -8.90 13.83 12.51
N VAL A 443 -8.67 13.81 11.19
CA VAL A 443 -7.33 13.49 10.63
C VAL A 443 -6.42 14.72 10.50
N GLY A 444 -7.01 15.91 10.30
CA GLY A 444 -6.28 17.17 10.06
C GLY A 444 -5.89 17.93 11.33
N CYS A 445 -6.11 17.37 12.52
CA CYS A 445 -5.80 18.02 13.79
C CYS A 445 -4.30 18.17 14.09
N GLU A 446 -3.42 17.52 13.31
CA GLU A 446 -1.98 17.55 13.50
C GLU A 446 -1.27 18.23 12.33
N GLU A 447 -0.36 19.17 12.62
CA GLU A 447 0.44 19.91 11.61
C GLU A 447 1.29 19.00 10.70
N SER A 448 1.61 17.78 11.17
CA SER A 448 2.37 16.80 10.40
C SER A 448 1.53 16.01 9.39
N VAL A 449 0.22 16.27 9.27
CA VAL A 449 -0.65 15.66 8.28
C VAL A 449 -0.92 16.65 7.16
N TRP A 450 -0.51 16.33 5.93
CA TRP A 450 -0.60 17.26 4.80
C TRP A 450 -1.63 16.79 3.79
N PHE A 451 -2.56 17.68 3.43
CA PHE A 451 -3.55 17.43 2.38
C PHE A 451 -2.97 17.85 1.03
N TRP A 452 -2.81 16.88 0.14
CA TRP A 452 -2.32 17.09 -1.21
C TRP A 452 -3.37 16.70 -2.24
N ASN A 453 -3.31 17.37 -3.40
CA ASN A 453 -3.99 16.85 -4.57
C ASN A 453 -3.29 15.57 -5.08
N GLN A 454 -3.95 14.86 -6.00
CA GLN A 454 -3.38 13.60 -6.51
C GLN A 454 -2.07 13.84 -7.27
N GLN A 455 -1.99 14.91 -8.08
CA GLN A 455 -0.78 15.19 -8.86
C GLN A 455 0.47 15.35 -7.98
N GLN A 456 0.39 16.15 -6.92
CA GLN A 456 1.47 16.37 -5.95
C GLN A 456 1.93 15.06 -5.29
N CYS A 457 0.98 14.21 -4.91
CA CYS A 457 1.26 12.90 -4.34
C CYS A 457 2.00 12.00 -5.34
N PHE A 458 1.51 11.90 -6.57
CA PHE A 458 2.14 11.08 -7.61
C PHE A 458 3.51 11.61 -8.04
N ASP A 459 3.70 12.93 -8.11
CA ASP A 459 5.00 13.54 -8.41
C ASP A 459 6.03 13.18 -7.34
N PHE A 460 5.63 13.20 -6.06
CA PHE A 460 6.51 12.78 -4.97
C PHE A 460 6.83 11.27 -5.03
N VAL A 461 5.82 10.42 -5.26
CA VAL A 461 6.02 8.97 -5.42
C VAL A 461 6.95 8.65 -6.61
N SER A 462 6.81 9.40 -7.70
CA SER A 462 7.67 9.26 -8.89
C SER A 462 9.10 9.68 -8.58
N ALA A 463 9.29 10.81 -7.90
CA ALA A 463 10.61 11.25 -7.43
C ALA A 463 11.27 10.24 -6.49
N LEU A 464 10.51 9.58 -5.61
CA LEU A 464 11.03 8.49 -4.77
C LEU A 464 11.46 7.28 -5.61
N ALA A 465 10.67 6.90 -6.62
CA ALA A 465 10.99 5.78 -7.50
C ALA A 465 12.25 6.03 -8.36
N GLU A 466 12.48 7.28 -8.73
CA GLU A 466 13.67 7.74 -9.46
C GLU A 466 14.89 7.94 -8.55
N SER A 467 14.67 8.09 -7.24
CA SER A 467 15.75 8.32 -6.29
C SER A 467 16.68 7.11 -6.20
N ALA A 468 17.98 7.35 -6.22
CA ALA A 468 19.00 6.32 -6.12
C ALA A 468 19.89 6.60 -4.91
N LEU A 469 19.97 5.64 -3.97
CA LEU A 469 20.80 5.73 -2.78
C LEU A 469 21.91 4.70 -2.82
N ARG A 470 23.09 5.09 -2.35
CA ARG A 470 24.24 4.22 -2.16
C ARG A 470 24.80 4.44 -0.76
N LEU A 471 25.30 3.37 -0.17
CA LEU A 471 25.98 3.40 1.12
C LEU A 471 27.43 2.94 0.90
N GLU A 472 28.38 3.84 1.14
CA GLU A 472 29.82 3.60 1.00
C GLU A 472 30.50 4.13 2.27
N ASP A 473 31.25 3.28 2.99
CA ASP A 473 31.97 3.65 4.22
C ASP A 473 31.12 4.46 5.22
N ASP A 474 29.91 3.97 5.52
CA ASP A 474 28.89 4.61 6.38
C ASP A 474 28.36 5.97 5.89
N THR A 475 28.75 6.40 4.70
CA THR A 475 28.26 7.62 4.06
C THR A 475 27.18 7.27 3.05
N VAL A 476 26.01 7.89 3.20
CA VAL A 476 24.93 7.78 2.21
C VAL A 476 25.12 8.87 1.15
N SER A 477 25.28 8.44 -0.10
CA SER A 477 25.23 9.30 -1.27
C SER A 477 23.99 8.97 -2.09
N GLY A 478 23.47 9.94 -2.83
CA GLY A 478 22.31 9.70 -3.67
C GLY A 478 21.83 10.95 -4.36
N GLN A 479 20.83 10.77 -5.23
CA GLN A 479 20.20 11.84 -5.98
C GLN A 479 18.69 11.66 -5.92
N SER A 480 17.98 12.78 -5.88
CA SER A 480 16.54 12.86 -6.03
C SER A 480 16.20 14.11 -6.82
N SER A 481 15.11 14.07 -7.59
CA SER A 481 14.55 15.24 -8.24
C SER A 481 13.86 16.21 -7.25
N ARG A 482 13.80 15.85 -5.96
CA ARG A 482 13.23 16.66 -4.89
C ARG A 482 14.18 16.86 -3.72
N GLU A 483 14.10 18.03 -3.09
CA GLU A 483 14.96 18.42 -1.96
C GLU A 483 14.38 18.05 -0.59
N ASP A 484 13.14 17.55 -0.55
CA ASP A 484 12.40 17.23 0.68
C ASP A 484 12.30 15.73 0.95
N VAL A 485 13.02 14.90 0.18
CA VAL A 485 13.08 13.45 0.38
C VAL A 485 13.96 13.12 1.57
N GLU A 486 13.43 12.30 2.49
CA GLU A 486 14.17 11.78 3.64
C GLU A 486 14.45 10.28 3.49
N TYR A 487 15.55 9.84 4.08
CA TYR A 487 15.82 8.44 4.31
C TYR A 487 16.09 8.17 5.80
N ARG A 488 15.95 6.92 6.19
CA ARG A 488 16.24 6.43 7.52
C ARG A 488 17.34 5.38 7.51
N LEU A 489 18.28 5.51 8.43
CA LEU A 489 19.37 4.56 8.64
C LEU A 489 19.77 4.53 10.12
N ARG A 490 19.82 3.33 10.71
CA ARG A 490 20.30 3.08 12.09
C ARG A 490 19.64 4.00 13.12
N GLY A 491 18.31 4.12 13.04
CA GLY A 491 17.52 4.91 13.97
C GLY A 491 17.40 6.40 13.64
N LYS A 492 18.18 6.90 12.67
CA LYS A 492 18.25 8.33 12.33
C LYS A 492 17.56 8.61 11.00
N THR A 493 16.78 9.68 10.96
CA THR A 493 16.19 10.23 9.73
C THR A 493 17.04 11.39 9.24
N THR A 494 17.37 11.39 7.94
CA THR A 494 18.25 12.37 7.31
C THR A 494 17.65 12.79 5.97
N LEU A 495 17.80 14.07 5.64
CA LEU A 495 17.43 14.59 4.32
C LEU A 495 18.40 14.05 3.25
N LEU A 496 17.87 13.53 2.15
CA LEU A 496 18.64 13.19 0.97
C LEU A 496 19.09 14.49 0.30
N ARG A 497 20.40 14.75 0.26
CA ARG A 497 20.91 15.95 -0.40
C ARG A 497 20.66 15.84 -1.91
N PRO A 498 20.18 16.90 -2.57
CA PRO A 498 20.12 16.94 -4.03
C PRO A 498 21.52 16.71 -4.59
N GLY A 499 21.61 15.94 -5.68
CA GLY A 499 22.88 15.82 -6.42
C GLY A 499 23.28 17.20 -6.93
N SER A 500 24.49 17.64 -6.61
CA SER A 500 25.11 18.85 -7.16
C SER A 500 25.41 18.71 -8.65
#